data_AF-A0A2J6WDW8-F1
#
_entry.id   AF-A0A2J6WDW8-F1
#
_cell.length_a   1.000
_cell.length_b   1.000
_cell.length_c   1.000
_cell.angle_alpha   90.00
_cell.angle_beta   90.00
_cell.angle_gamma   90.00
#
_symmetry.space_group_name_H-M   'P 1'
#
loop_
_entity.id
_entity.type
_entity.pdbx_description
1 polymer ?
#
loop_
_entity_poly.entity_id
_entity_poly.type
_entity_poly.pdbx_seq_one_letter_code
_entity_poly.pdbx_strand_id
1 'polypeptide(L)'
;MNKRRRGFTIIETMISIVIVTFIVVAVTTVAISMNVSEKRKESFQEAKDIANYVIDYIRSRNVTYDNNLGFDVNLFGNDENHPLPGLIDNYGNPLSINVNPITPNGKYNDKPSAFYFSLQGFVSLGENGYIIDSNPSLEDANLFTSSGKYYDRVTSNPIVVRFPLSATINGAPNPNKINFFNPGLNYIPKIYVKANAFTDGRNPNYTPYFTNDGSLSSKTTDYNGFRVLTKVVARKQKANDPDHVQWFDVEVTVYWMEGKLEKSYQTKTKLTVYGGS
;
A
#
# COMPACT_ATOMS: atom_id res chain seq x y z
N MET A 1 53.22 56.76 -3.10
CA MET A 1 53.54 55.41 -3.62
C MET A 1 52.25 54.72 -4.07
N ASN A 2 51.91 54.82 -5.36
CA ASN A 2 50.77 54.08 -5.91
C ASN A 2 51.23 52.66 -6.25
N LYS A 3 50.81 51.66 -5.48
CA LYS A 3 50.96 50.24 -5.83
C LYS A 3 50.29 50.02 -7.19
N ARG A 4 51.08 49.87 -8.26
CA ARG A 4 50.57 49.43 -9.56
C ARG A 4 49.95 48.05 -9.36
N ARG A 5 48.62 47.95 -9.48
CA ARG A 5 47.92 46.68 -9.56
C ARG A 5 48.40 45.97 -10.83
N ARG A 6 49.16 44.89 -10.69
CA ARG A 6 49.54 44.01 -11.81
C ARG A 6 48.28 43.22 -12.19
N GLY A 7 47.81 43.38 -13.42
CA GLY A 7 46.71 42.57 -13.97
C GLY A 7 47.18 41.14 -14.21
N PHE A 8 46.25 40.18 -14.15
CA PHE A 8 46.50 38.79 -14.48
C PHE A 8 46.80 38.62 -15.97
N THR A 9 47.69 37.69 -16.30
CA THR A 9 47.91 37.26 -17.68
C THR A 9 46.72 36.40 -18.16
N ILE A 10 46.51 36.34 -19.47
CA ILE A 10 45.44 35.53 -20.07
C ILE A 10 45.58 34.05 -19.65
N ILE A 11 46.81 33.54 -19.60
CA ILE A 11 47.12 32.16 -19.21
C ILE A 11 46.71 31.89 -17.75
N GLU A 12 47.07 32.77 -16.80
CA GLU A 12 46.66 32.64 -15.39
C GLU A 12 45.13 32.66 -15.24
N THR A 13 44.46 33.49 -16.05
CA THR A 13 42.99 33.58 -16.05
C THR A 13 42.36 32.28 -16.59
N MET A 14 42.91 31.70 -17.66
CA MET A 14 42.43 30.43 -18.20
C MET A 14 42.64 29.27 -17.23
N ILE A 15 43.82 29.17 -16.61
CA ILE A 15 44.10 28.15 -15.59
C ILE A 15 43.12 28.28 -14.41
N SER A 16 42.86 29.50 -13.95
CA SER A 16 41.91 29.75 -12.87
C SER A 16 40.49 29.31 -13.24
N ILE A 17 40.03 29.59 -14.47
CA ILE A 17 38.72 29.15 -14.97
C ILE A 17 38.64 27.62 -15.01
N VAL A 18 39.68 26.94 -15.50
CA VAL A 18 39.70 25.47 -15.58
C VAL A 18 39.63 24.84 -14.18
N ILE A 19 40.42 25.34 -13.24
CA ILE A 19 40.42 24.85 -11.85
C ILE A 19 39.05 25.08 -11.21
N VAL A 20 38.48 26.28 -11.35
CA VAL A 20 37.16 26.60 -10.79
C VAL A 20 36.08 25.72 -11.41
N THR A 21 36.11 25.51 -12.73
CA THR A 21 35.14 24.64 -13.41
C THR A 21 35.22 23.20 -12.91
N PHE A 22 36.44 22.68 -12.73
CA PHE A 22 36.64 21.32 -12.22
C PHE A 22 36.11 21.18 -10.78
N ILE A 23 36.37 22.16 -9.92
CA ILE A 23 35.84 22.20 -8.55
C ILE A 23 34.31 22.27 -8.57
N VAL A 24 33.72 23.15 -9.37
CA VAL A 24 32.25 23.29 -9.48
C VAL A 24 31.62 21.98 -9.93
N VAL A 25 32.16 21.31 -10.95
CA VAL A 25 31.64 20.02 -11.43
C VAL A 25 31.74 18.95 -10.35
N ALA A 26 32.89 18.84 -9.67
CA ALA A 26 33.09 17.87 -8.61
C ALA A 26 32.12 18.10 -7.44
N VAL A 27 32.01 19.33 -6.93
CA VAL A 27 31.11 19.69 -5.83
C VAL A 27 29.66 19.48 -6.21
N THR A 28 29.25 19.86 -7.42
CA THR A 28 27.88 19.67 -7.90
C THR A 28 27.52 18.20 -8.01
N THR A 29 28.43 17.35 -8.50
CA THR A 29 28.22 15.90 -8.59
C THR A 29 28.07 15.28 -7.21
N VAL A 30 28.90 15.68 -6.24
CA VAL A 30 28.80 15.22 -4.85
C VAL A 30 27.48 15.67 -4.23
N ALA A 31 27.11 16.95 -4.37
CA ALA A 31 25.85 17.48 -3.84
C ALA A 31 24.61 16.77 -4.42
N ILE A 32 24.59 16.50 -5.73
CA ILE A 32 23.52 15.73 -6.37
C ILE A 32 23.45 14.31 -5.80
N SER A 33 24.59 13.63 -5.63
CA SER A 33 24.61 12.27 -5.11
C SER A 33 24.16 12.18 -3.64
N MET A 34 24.51 13.17 -2.81
CA MET A 34 24.02 13.27 -1.42
C MET A 34 22.51 13.48 -1.38
N ASN A 35 21.98 14.45 -2.14
CA ASN A 35 20.54 14.71 -2.21
C ASN A 35 19.74 13.48 -2.68
N VAL A 36 20.26 12.72 -3.65
CA VAL A 36 19.61 11.47 -4.10
C VAL A 36 19.63 10.42 -2.99
N SER A 37 20.73 10.29 -2.26
CA SER A 37 20.86 9.36 -1.14
C SER A 37 19.89 9.69 0.00
N GLU A 38 19.73 10.97 0.33
CA GLU A 38 18.79 11.42 1.37
C GLU A 38 17.34 11.14 0.97
N LYS A 39 16.93 11.54 -0.24
CA LYS A 39 15.58 11.25 -0.75
C LYS A 39 15.24 9.76 -0.75
N ARG A 40 16.22 8.90 -1.08
CA ARG A 40 16.05 7.44 -1.01
C ARG A 40 15.76 6.95 0.40
N LYS A 41 16.47 7.48 1.39
CA LYS A 41 16.25 7.12 2.80
C LYS A 41 14.88 7.61 3.28
N GLU A 42 14.49 8.81 2.89
CA GLU A 42 13.17 9.38 3.20
C GLU A 42 12.05 8.52 2.62
N SER A 43 12.06 8.23 1.31
CA SER A 43 11.00 7.40 0.69
C SER A 43 10.93 5.98 1.29
N PHE A 44 12.08 5.41 1.66
CA PHE A 44 12.09 4.11 2.35
C PHE A 44 11.48 4.20 3.76
N GLN A 45 11.77 5.27 4.50
CA GLN A 45 11.21 5.48 5.82
C GLN A 45 9.70 5.74 5.76
N GLU A 46 9.24 6.56 4.80
CA GLU A 46 7.81 6.76 4.52
C GLU A 46 7.11 5.44 4.18
N ALA A 47 7.72 4.59 3.34
CA ALA A 47 7.16 3.28 3.02
C ALA A 47 7.00 2.38 4.25
N LYS A 48 7.93 2.44 5.21
CA LYS A 48 7.83 1.73 6.49
C LYS A 48 6.68 2.28 7.34
N ASP A 49 6.58 3.60 7.43
CA ASP A 49 5.56 4.26 8.26
C ASP A 49 4.16 4.02 7.71
N ILE A 50 3.98 4.05 6.38
CA ILE A 50 2.74 3.65 5.70
C ILE A 50 2.42 2.18 6.03
N ALA A 51 3.38 1.27 5.92
CA ALA A 51 3.14 -0.15 6.17
C ALA A 51 2.72 -0.44 7.62
N ASN A 52 3.36 0.24 8.58
CA ASN A 52 3.02 0.14 10.00
C ASN A 52 1.63 0.71 10.28
N TYR A 53 1.30 1.87 9.69
CA TYR A 53 -0.03 2.46 9.78
C TYR A 53 -1.11 1.48 9.29
N VAL A 54 -0.88 0.83 8.15
CA VAL A 54 -1.82 -0.15 7.58
C VAL A 54 -2.05 -1.33 8.53
N ILE A 55 -0.96 -1.87 9.10
CA ILE A 55 -1.06 -2.96 10.08
C ILE A 55 -1.86 -2.54 11.30
N ASP A 56 -1.55 -1.39 11.87
CA ASP A 56 -2.24 -0.90 13.07
C ASP A 56 -3.70 -0.56 12.78
N TYR A 57 -4.00 -0.05 11.58
CA TYR A 57 -5.37 0.16 11.11
C TYR A 57 -6.14 -1.16 11.04
N ILE A 58 -5.58 -2.18 10.37
CA ILE A 58 -6.21 -3.51 10.28
C ILE A 58 -6.40 -4.10 11.69
N ARG A 59 -5.42 -3.95 12.58
CA ARG A 59 -5.54 -4.39 13.97
C ARG A 59 -6.69 -3.70 14.70
N SER A 60 -6.87 -2.39 14.51
CA SER A 60 -8.00 -1.64 15.09
C SER A 60 -9.37 -2.06 14.55
N ARG A 61 -9.40 -2.68 13.37
CA ARG A 61 -10.59 -3.23 12.71
C ARG A 61 -10.76 -4.74 12.94
N ASN A 62 -9.97 -5.33 13.82
CA ASN A 62 -10.16 -6.72 14.22
C ASN A 62 -11.13 -6.76 15.41
N VAL A 63 -12.37 -7.19 15.16
CA VAL A 63 -13.38 -7.38 16.20
C VAL A 63 -13.03 -8.63 16.99
N THR A 64 -13.02 -8.50 18.31
CA THR A 64 -12.70 -9.58 19.25
C THR A 64 -13.91 -9.82 20.16
N TYR A 65 -14.02 -11.00 20.80
CA TYR A 65 -15.19 -11.39 21.63
C TYR A 65 -15.50 -10.42 22.78
N ASP A 66 -14.55 -9.58 23.19
CA ASP A 66 -14.77 -8.49 24.15
C ASP A 66 -15.67 -7.37 23.60
N ASN A 67 -15.95 -7.36 22.29
CA ASN A 67 -16.86 -6.47 21.61
C ASN A 67 -16.58 -4.97 21.85
N ASN A 68 -15.29 -4.59 21.91
CA ASN A 68 -14.91 -3.19 22.13
C ASN A 68 -15.44 -2.21 21.07
N LEU A 69 -15.88 -2.71 19.92
CA LEU A 69 -16.41 -1.93 18.80
C LEU A 69 -17.95 -1.81 18.82
N GLY A 70 -18.65 -2.43 19.78
CA GLY A 70 -20.08 -2.24 20.00
C GLY A 70 -20.99 -2.92 18.97
N PHE A 71 -20.56 -4.03 18.38
CA PHE A 71 -21.38 -4.85 17.49
C PHE A 71 -22.51 -5.58 18.23
N ASP A 72 -23.55 -5.97 17.49
CA ASP A 72 -24.61 -6.81 18.07
C ASP A 72 -24.02 -8.14 18.55
N VAL A 73 -24.35 -8.53 19.79
CA VAL A 73 -23.90 -9.78 20.42
C VAL A 73 -24.33 -10.99 19.60
N ASN A 74 -25.45 -10.92 18.87
CA ASN A 74 -25.92 -12.01 18.02
C ASN A 74 -25.10 -12.20 16.74
N LEU A 75 -24.17 -11.29 16.41
CA LEU A 75 -23.22 -11.49 15.32
C LEU A 75 -21.97 -12.24 15.78
N PHE A 76 -21.82 -12.46 17.10
CA PHE A 76 -20.68 -13.16 17.67
C PHE A 76 -20.80 -14.69 17.53
N GLY A 77 -19.77 -15.30 16.96
CA GLY A 77 -19.63 -16.70 16.57
C GLY A 77 -18.58 -16.79 15.46
N ASN A 78 -18.48 -17.86 14.69
CA ASN A 78 -17.51 -17.88 13.58
C ASN A 78 -18.03 -18.85 12.53
N ASP A 79 -19.23 -18.57 12.06
CA ASP A 79 -19.96 -19.35 11.07
C ASP A 79 -20.75 -18.40 10.17
N GLU A 80 -21.40 -18.92 9.13
CA GLU A 80 -22.10 -18.11 8.12
C GLU A 80 -23.19 -17.18 8.70
N ASN A 81 -23.76 -17.51 9.87
CA ASN A 81 -24.78 -16.71 10.54
C ASN A 81 -24.19 -15.78 11.61
N HIS A 82 -22.99 -16.08 12.09
CA HIS A 82 -22.28 -15.35 13.13
C HIS A 82 -20.86 -14.98 12.64
N PRO A 83 -20.72 -13.91 11.83
CA PRO A 83 -19.50 -13.61 11.07
C PRO A 83 -18.41 -12.83 11.84
N LEU A 84 -18.56 -12.68 13.16
CA LEU A 84 -17.61 -12.01 14.06
C LEU A 84 -17.34 -12.93 15.24
N PRO A 85 -16.16 -13.04 15.86
CA PRO A 85 -15.08 -12.07 15.81
C PRO A 85 -14.21 -12.21 14.56
N GLY A 86 -13.78 -11.09 14.01
CA GLY A 86 -12.96 -11.07 12.82
C GLY A 86 -12.79 -9.67 12.23
N LEU A 87 -12.29 -9.61 11.00
CA LEU A 87 -12.03 -8.35 10.33
C LEU A 87 -13.32 -7.78 9.74
N ILE A 88 -13.45 -6.46 9.84
CA ILE A 88 -14.51 -5.68 9.22
C ILE A 88 -13.94 -4.74 8.15
N ASP A 89 -14.73 -4.44 7.14
CA ASP A 89 -14.41 -3.40 6.14
C ASP A 89 -14.43 -1.99 6.77
N ASN A 90 -14.08 -0.96 6.01
CA ASN A 90 -14.12 0.44 6.47
C ASN A 90 -15.53 0.93 6.86
N TYR A 91 -16.59 0.22 6.46
CA TYR A 91 -17.99 0.56 6.73
C TYR A 91 -18.55 -0.19 7.93
N GLY A 92 -17.77 -1.06 8.57
CA GLY A 92 -18.19 -1.85 9.71
C GLY A 92 -18.88 -3.16 9.34
N ASN A 93 -18.88 -3.57 8.08
CA ASN A 93 -19.45 -4.86 7.70
C ASN A 93 -18.40 -5.97 7.89
N PRO A 94 -18.78 -7.14 8.44
CA PRO A 94 -17.92 -8.31 8.47
C PRO A 94 -17.43 -8.70 7.08
N LEU A 95 -16.15 -9.05 6.97
CA LEU A 95 -15.61 -9.59 5.73
C LEU A 95 -16.03 -11.05 5.57
N SER A 96 -16.25 -11.47 4.31
CA SER A 96 -16.58 -12.87 3.98
C SER A 96 -15.49 -13.89 4.37
N ILE A 97 -14.28 -13.41 4.69
CA ILE A 97 -13.15 -14.25 5.10
C ILE A 97 -13.25 -14.75 6.55
N ASN A 98 -14.14 -14.17 7.36
CA ASN A 98 -14.23 -14.45 8.81
C ASN A 98 -14.78 -15.84 9.16
N VAL A 99 -15.37 -16.55 8.20
CA VAL A 99 -16.10 -17.81 8.44
C VAL A 99 -15.55 -18.98 7.61
N ASN A 100 -14.51 -18.72 6.82
CA ASN A 100 -13.95 -19.68 5.87
C ASN A 100 -12.42 -19.79 5.96
N PRO A 101 -11.85 -20.08 7.15
CA PRO A 101 -10.40 -20.17 7.33
C PRO A 101 -9.78 -21.32 6.55
N ILE A 102 -8.51 -21.17 6.19
CA ILE A 102 -7.69 -22.22 5.58
C ILE A 102 -6.57 -22.67 6.52
N THR A 103 -6.07 -23.90 6.36
CA THR A 103 -4.89 -24.38 7.12
C THR A 103 -3.63 -23.57 6.77
N PRO A 104 -2.55 -23.65 7.57
CA PRO A 104 -1.38 -22.76 7.40
C PRO A 104 -0.69 -22.88 6.03
N ASN A 105 -0.77 -24.05 5.39
CA ASN A 105 -0.15 -24.31 4.08
C ASN A 105 -1.15 -24.29 2.92
N GLY A 106 -2.42 -23.97 3.19
CA GLY A 106 -3.43 -23.92 2.15
C GLY A 106 -3.22 -22.76 1.19
N LYS A 107 -3.74 -22.93 -0.02
CA LYS A 107 -3.51 -22.06 -1.18
C LYS A 107 -4.78 -21.33 -1.59
N TYR A 108 -4.60 -20.24 -2.34
CA TYR A 108 -5.72 -19.43 -2.82
C TYR A 108 -6.71 -20.22 -3.67
N ASN A 109 -6.22 -20.98 -4.66
CA ASN A 109 -7.08 -21.72 -5.58
C ASN A 109 -7.95 -22.79 -4.89
N ASP A 110 -7.51 -23.31 -3.75
CA ASP A 110 -8.24 -24.36 -3.03
C ASP A 110 -9.38 -23.76 -2.18
N LYS A 111 -9.16 -22.58 -1.58
CA LYS A 111 -10.16 -21.88 -0.76
C LYS A 111 -10.07 -20.36 -0.93
N PRO A 112 -10.54 -19.80 -2.06
CA PRO A 112 -10.42 -18.36 -2.36
C PRO A 112 -11.06 -17.47 -1.30
N SER A 113 -12.14 -17.93 -0.67
CA SER A 113 -12.87 -17.22 0.39
C SER A 113 -12.06 -17.03 1.67
N ALA A 114 -10.92 -17.69 1.84
CA ALA A 114 -10.01 -17.47 2.97
C ALA A 114 -9.03 -16.31 2.73
N PHE A 115 -9.00 -15.73 1.53
CA PHE A 115 -8.01 -14.75 1.12
C PHE A 115 -8.67 -13.43 0.75
N TYR A 116 -8.10 -12.36 1.27
CA TYR A 116 -8.43 -11.00 0.91
C TYR A 116 -7.21 -10.34 0.30
N PHE A 117 -7.44 -9.59 -0.78
CA PHE A 117 -6.41 -8.78 -1.42
C PHE A 117 -6.98 -7.41 -1.77
N SER A 118 -6.16 -6.39 -1.61
CA SER A 118 -6.46 -5.03 -2.02
C SER A 118 -5.17 -4.30 -2.39
N LEU A 119 -5.14 -3.64 -3.55
CA LEU A 119 -4.06 -2.73 -3.93
C LEU A 119 -4.65 -1.34 -3.94
N GLN A 120 -4.04 -0.40 -3.23
CA GLN A 120 -4.57 0.96 -3.07
C GLN A 120 -3.47 1.99 -3.30
N GLY A 121 -3.81 3.13 -3.89
CA GLY A 121 -2.93 4.29 -3.83
C GLY A 121 -2.90 4.84 -2.40
N PHE A 122 -1.78 5.42 -1.96
CA PHE A 122 -1.74 6.15 -0.70
C PHE A 122 -2.33 7.56 -0.91
N VAL A 123 -3.66 7.62 -0.96
CA VAL A 123 -4.47 8.83 -1.16
C VAL A 123 -5.61 8.89 -0.15
N SER A 124 -6.00 10.10 0.25
CA SER A 124 -7.14 10.29 1.15
C SER A 124 -8.45 9.84 0.52
N LEU A 125 -9.21 8.99 1.22
CA LEU A 125 -10.55 8.59 0.79
C LEU A 125 -11.60 9.59 1.30
N GLY A 126 -12.46 10.06 0.39
CA GLY A 126 -13.56 10.97 0.68
C GLY A 126 -14.55 10.42 1.70
N GLU A 127 -15.28 11.31 2.37
CA GLU A 127 -16.09 10.95 3.54
C GLU A 127 -17.42 10.26 3.22
N ASN A 128 -17.89 10.33 1.97
CA ASN A 128 -19.08 9.63 1.46
C ASN A 128 -19.09 9.73 -0.07
N GLY A 129 -18.25 8.95 -0.76
CA GLY A 129 -18.38 8.75 -2.21
C GLY A 129 -18.63 10.02 -3.03
N TYR A 130 -17.86 11.11 -2.81
CA TYR A 130 -17.87 12.30 -3.69
C TYR A 130 -17.35 12.03 -5.11
N ILE A 131 -17.34 10.75 -5.49
CA ILE A 131 -17.07 10.24 -6.81
C ILE A 131 -18.44 9.82 -7.34
N ILE A 132 -18.91 10.55 -8.33
CA ILE A 132 -20.03 10.11 -9.15
C ILE A 132 -19.57 8.79 -9.79
N ASP A 133 -20.33 7.69 -9.64
CA ASP A 133 -19.95 6.33 -10.09
C ASP A 133 -19.47 6.26 -11.56
N SER A 134 -19.79 7.28 -12.36
CA SER A 134 -19.34 7.43 -13.75
C SER A 134 -17.91 7.94 -13.94
N ASN A 135 -17.21 8.45 -12.91
CA ASN A 135 -15.87 9.04 -13.06
C ASN A 135 -15.08 9.15 -11.73
N PRO A 136 -14.51 8.04 -11.20
CA PRO A 136 -13.52 8.13 -10.12
C PRO A 136 -12.37 9.06 -10.50
N SER A 137 -11.93 9.89 -9.56
CA SER A 137 -10.73 10.73 -9.72
C SER A 137 -9.58 9.86 -10.23
N LEU A 138 -8.73 10.43 -11.09
CA LEU A 138 -7.55 9.71 -11.60
C LEU A 138 -6.74 9.06 -10.47
N GLU A 139 -6.64 9.72 -9.31
CA GLU A 139 -5.98 9.25 -8.07
C GLU A 139 -6.54 7.92 -7.51
N ASP A 140 -7.73 7.49 -7.94
CA ASP A 140 -8.40 6.24 -7.55
C ASP A 140 -8.30 5.14 -8.62
N ALA A 141 -7.28 5.15 -9.49
CA ALA A 141 -7.15 4.13 -10.55
C ALA A 141 -7.13 2.67 -10.03
N ASN A 142 -6.82 2.49 -8.74
CA ASN A 142 -6.86 1.20 -8.05
C ASN A 142 -8.25 0.81 -7.51
N LEU A 143 -9.17 1.77 -7.39
CA LEU A 143 -10.46 1.64 -6.73
C LEU A 143 -11.64 2.00 -7.66
N PHE A 144 -12.84 1.68 -7.21
CA PHE A 144 -14.09 2.21 -7.74
C PHE A 144 -15.11 2.35 -6.61
N THR A 145 -16.15 3.15 -6.85
CA THR A 145 -17.29 3.28 -5.93
C THR A 145 -18.49 2.49 -6.45
N SER A 146 -19.23 1.88 -5.54
CA SER A 146 -20.54 1.30 -5.83
C SER A 146 -21.40 1.40 -4.58
N SER A 147 -22.65 1.88 -4.72
CA SER A 147 -23.57 2.04 -3.59
C SER A 147 -22.96 2.84 -2.42
N GLY A 148 -22.15 3.87 -2.73
CA GLY A 148 -21.46 4.70 -1.73
C GLY A 148 -20.27 4.03 -1.03
N LYS A 149 -19.87 2.82 -1.45
CA LYS A 149 -18.75 2.07 -0.88
C LYS A 149 -17.54 2.00 -1.82
N TYR A 150 -16.33 2.02 -1.27
CA TYR A 150 -15.08 1.84 -2.00
C TYR A 150 -14.74 0.36 -2.15
N TYR A 151 -14.43 -0.04 -3.37
CA TYR A 151 -14.05 -1.40 -3.74
C TYR A 151 -12.77 -1.40 -4.54
N ASP A 152 -12.02 -2.48 -4.39
CA ASP A 152 -10.84 -2.74 -5.18
C ASP A 152 -11.20 -3.11 -6.63
N ARG A 153 -10.51 -2.50 -7.61
CA ARG A 153 -10.84 -2.68 -9.03
C ARG A 153 -10.53 -4.07 -9.59
N VAL A 154 -9.56 -4.79 -9.04
CA VAL A 154 -9.13 -6.10 -9.57
C VAL A 154 -9.93 -7.25 -8.96
N THR A 155 -10.23 -7.15 -7.67
CA THR A 155 -10.85 -8.22 -6.88
C THR A 155 -12.29 -7.93 -6.51
N SER A 156 -12.76 -6.68 -6.66
CA SER A 156 -14.06 -6.21 -6.16
C SER A 156 -14.23 -6.37 -4.65
N ASN A 157 -13.14 -6.55 -3.90
CA ASN A 157 -13.18 -6.64 -2.46
C ASN A 157 -13.48 -5.26 -1.84
N PRO A 158 -14.29 -5.19 -0.76
CA PRO A 158 -14.50 -3.95 -0.03
C PRO A 158 -13.21 -3.53 0.67
N ILE A 159 -12.95 -2.24 0.74
CA ILE A 159 -11.70 -1.75 1.31
C ILE A 159 -11.69 -1.83 2.84
N VAL A 160 -10.58 -2.35 3.39
CA VAL A 160 -10.35 -2.56 4.84
C VAL A 160 -9.40 -1.55 5.49
N VAL A 161 -8.77 -0.68 4.69
CA VAL A 161 -7.81 0.33 5.15
C VAL A 161 -8.24 1.68 4.63
N ARG A 162 -8.12 2.74 5.44
CA ARG A 162 -8.44 4.10 5.01
C ARG A 162 -7.25 5.02 5.27
N PHE A 163 -6.72 5.63 4.21
CA PHE A 163 -5.76 6.74 4.31
C PHE A 163 -6.54 8.07 4.29
N PRO A 164 -6.08 9.13 4.97
CA PRO A 164 -6.69 9.61 6.21
C PRO A 164 -8.07 10.28 6.09
N LEU A 165 -8.61 10.39 7.31
CA LEU A 165 -9.95 10.70 7.79
C LEU A 165 -10.47 12.07 7.32
N SER A 166 -11.60 12.06 6.63
CA SER A 166 -12.48 13.22 6.43
C SER A 166 -11.88 14.40 5.66
N ALA A 167 -12.69 15.03 4.82
CA ALA A 167 -12.41 16.42 4.45
C ALA A 167 -12.70 17.35 5.65
N THR A 168 -13.27 16.84 6.76
CA THR A 168 -13.74 17.62 7.90
C THR A 168 -13.61 16.91 9.26
N ILE A 169 -12.74 17.40 10.15
CA ILE A 169 -12.72 16.98 11.57
C ILE A 169 -13.61 17.95 12.34
N ASN A 170 -14.68 17.47 12.99
CA ASN A 170 -15.63 18.29 13.75
C ASN A 170 -16.21 19.47 12.93
N GLY A 171 -16.46 19.27 11.63
CA GLY A 171 -17.01 20.30 10.73
C GLY A 171 -16.01 21.34 10.22
N ALA A 172 -14.72 21.23 10.57
CA ALA A 172 -13.66 22.09 10.03
C ALA A 172 -12.84 21.37 8.97
N PRO A 173 -12.50 22.02 7.82
CA PRO A 173 -11.70 21.40 6.76
C PRO A 173 -10.42 20.76 7.30
N ASN A 174 -10.20 19.48 7.00
CA ASN A 174 -8.95 18.80 7.34
C ASN A 174 -7.79 19.51 6.62
N PRO A 175 -6.72 19.93 7.32
CA PRO A 175 -5.74 20.82 6.74
C PRO A 175 -5.02 20.29 5.49
N ASN A 176 -4.92 18.98 5.21
CA ASN A 176 -4.27 18.50 3.98
C ASN A 176 -4.80 17.14 3.51
N LYS A 177 -5.45 17.10 2.33
CA LYS A 177 -5.71 15.88 1.55
C LYS A 177 -4.37 15.19 1.26
N ILE A 178 -4.24 13.88 1.56
CA ILE A 178 -3.08 13.11 1.10
C ILE A 178 -3.27 12.82 -0.39
N ASN A 179 -2.30 13.24 -1.18
CA ASN A 179 -2.20 12.93 -2.60
C ASN A 179 -0.81 12.42 -2.97
N PHE A 180 -0.39 11.36 -2.29
CA PHE A 180 0.91 10.72 -2.53
C PHE A 180 0.78 9.54 -3.48
N PHE A 181 -0.26 9.49 -4.31
CA PHE A 181 -0.35 8.56 -5.42
C PHE A 181 -0.97 9.26 -6.62
N ASN A 182 -0.24 9.28 -7.72
CA ASN A 182 -0.70 9.85 -8.99
C ASN A 182 -0.44 8.83 -10.10
N PRO A 183 -1.47 8.19 -10.66
CA PRO A 183 -1.29 7.28 -11.78
C PRO A 183 -1.05 8.07 -13.07
N GLY A 184 -0.21 7.51 -13.92
CA GLY A 184 -0.05 7.97 -15.29
C GLY A 184 -1.23 7.57 -16.18
N LEU A 185 -1.22 8.09 -17.40
CA LEU A 185 -2.34 7.96 -18.35
C LEU A 185 -2.70 6.50 -18.67
N ASN A 186 -1.71 5.61 -18.70
CA ASN A 186 -1.90 4.21 -19.08
C ASN A 186 -1.73 3.26 -17.90
N TYR A 187 -1.80 3.78 -16.68
CA TYR A 187 -1.60 3.01 -15.47
C TYR A 187 -2.54 1.82 -15.37
N ILE A 188 -2.01 0.67 -14.96
CA ILE A 188 -2.79 -0.54 -14.65
C ILE A 188 -2.55 -0.91 -13.19
N PRO A 189 -3.61 -1.21 -12.40
CA PRO A 189 -3.54 -1.56 -10.99
C PRO A 189 -3.04 -3.01 -10.80
N LYS A 190 -1.86 -3.32 -11.33
CA LYS A 190 -1.16 -4.59 -11.17
C LYS A 190 0.32 -4.34 -10.86
N ILE A 191 1.02 -5.40 -10.48
CA ILE A 191 2.44 -5.40 -10.17
C ILE A 191 3.11 -6.41 -11.10
N TYR A 192 4.06 -5.94 -11.92
CA TYR A 192 4.78 -6.82 -12.82
C TYR A 192 5.85 -7.61 -12.08
N VAL A 193 5.84 -8.93 -12.27
CA VAL A 193 6.83 -9.87 -11.71
C VAL A 193 7.36 -10.77 -12.81
N LYS A 194 8.67 -11.02 -12.81
CA LYS A 194 9.29 -11.92 -13.80
C LYS A 194 9.05 -13.40 -13.52
N ALA A 195 8.80 -13.76 -12.26
CA ALA A 195 8.72 -15.15 -11.83
C ALA A 195 7.26 -15.66 -11.88
N ASN A 196 7.02 -16.69 -12.70
CA ASN A 196 5.72 -17.33 -12.88
C ASN A 196 5.12 -17.90 -11.58
N ALA A 197 5.96 -18.21 -10.59
CA ALA A 197 5.50 -18.74 -9.31
C ALA A 197 4.52 -17.79 -8.60
N PHE A 198 4.64 -16.49 -8.80
CA PHE A 198 3.81 -15.48 -8.15
C PHE A 198 2.43 -15.30 -8.79
N THR A 199 2.25 -15.76 -10.04
CA THR A 199 0.98 -15.69 -10.78
C THR A 199 0.20 -17.01 -10.76
N ASP A 200 0.75 -18.07 -10.19
CA ASP A 200 0.08 -19.36 -10.01
C ASP A 200 -0.75 -19.35 -8.72
N GLY A 201 -2.08 -19.50 -8.83
CA GLY A 201 -3.02 -19.57 -7.70
C GLY A 201 -2.76 -20.73 -6.72
N ARG A 202 -1.92 -21.69 -7.10
CA ARG A 202 -1.46 -22.80 -6.24
C ARG A 202 -0.23 -22.43 -5.40
N ASN A 203 0.28 -21.21 -5.50
CA ASN A 203 1.35 -20.71 -4.66
C ASN A 203 0.76 -20.03 -3.41
N PRO A 204 1.24 -20.34 -2.18
CA PRO A 204 0.84 -19.60 -0.97
C PRO A 204 1.10 -18.09 -1.04
N ASN A 205 2.09 -17.67 -1.84
CA ASN A 205 2.44 -16.27 -2.08
C ASN A 205 1.69 -15.63 -3.25
N TYR A 206 0.72 -16.33 -3.85
CA TYR A 206 -0.12 -15.77 -4.90
C TYR A 206 -0.84 -14.50 -4.44
N THR A 207 -1.05 -13.61 -5.40
CA THR A 207 -1.97 -12.47 -5.33
C THR A 207 -2.49 -12.16 -6.74
N PRO A 208 -3.76 -11.79 -6.91
CA PRO A 208 -4.36 -11.44 -8.20
C PRO A 208 -3.76 -10.18 -8.85
N TYR A 209 -3.00 -9.37 -8.08
CA TYR A 209 -2.31 -8.20 -8.61
C TYR A 209 -1.03 -8.52 -9.36
N PHE A 210 -0.44 -9.70 -9.19
CA PHE A 210 0.75 -10.05 -9.94
C PHE A 210 0.42 -10.37 -11.39
N THR A 211 1.26 -9.87 -12.29
CA THR A 211 1.26 -10.22 -13.71
C THR A 211 2.67 -10.45 -14.20
N ASN A 212 2.85 -11.43 -15.07
CA ASN A 212 4.09 -11.69 -15.80
C ASN A 212 3.97 -11.31 -17.28
N ASP A 213 2.89 -10.63 -17.67
CA ASP A 213 2.72 -10.13 -19.04
C ASP A 213 3.64 -8.93 -19.27
N GLY A 214 4.69 -9.17 -20.06
CA GLY A 214 5.69 -8.16 -20.40
C GLY A 214 5.12 -6.93 -21.10
N SER A 215 3.99 -7.07 -21.82
CA SER A 215 3.32 -5.94 -22.49
C SER A 215 2.70 -4.94 -21.51
N LEU A 216 2.45 -5.38 -20.26
CA LEU A 216 1.88 -4.56 -19.20
C LEU A 216 2.94 -3.97 -18.26
N SER A 217 4.21 -4.40 -18.37
CA SER A 217 5.28 -4.02 -17.43
C SER A 217 5.40 -2.51 -17.27
N SER A 218 5.47 -1.75 -18.37
CA SER A 218 5.55 -0.28 -18.35
C SER A 218 4.28 0.39 -17.82
N LYS A 219 3.11 -0.24 -18.01
CA LYS A 219 1.81 0.27 -17.52
C LYS A 219 1.65 0.07 -16.02
N THR A 220 2.19 -1.02 -15.47
CA THR A 220 2.14 -1.30 -14.02
C THR A 220 3.02 -0.36 -13.19
N THR A 221 4.02 0.27 -13.82
CA THR A 221 4.97 1.19 -13.19
C THR A 221 4.76 2.66 -13.62
N ASP A 222 3.70 2.94 -14.39
CA ASP A 222 3.33 4.30 -14.82
C ASP A 222 2.58 5.03 -13.68
N TYR A 223 3.27 5.35 -12.59
CA TYR A 223 2.72 6.10 -11.46
C TYR A 223 3.82 6.83 -10.68
N ASN A 224 3.43 7.81 -9.88
CA ASN A 224 4.29 8.47 -8.90
C ASN A 224 3.72 8.32 -7.49
N GLY A 225 4.62 8.24 -6.50
CA GLY A 225 4.27 8.12 -5.09
C GLY A 225 4.14 6.66 -4.63
N PHE A 226 3.20 6.37 -3.72
CA PHE A 226 3.10 5.09 -3.03
C PHE A 226 1.80 4.35 -3.33
N ARG A 227 1.91 3.03 -3.50
CA ARG A 227 0.76 2.11 -3.52
C ARG A 227 0.96 0.99 -2.50
N VAL A 228 -0.11 0.54 -1.90
CA VAL A 228 -0.13 -0.40 -0.78
C VAL A 228 -0.89 -1.64 -1.19
N LEU A 229 -0.20 -2.77 -1.25
CA LEU A 229 -0.79 -4.10 -1.38
C LEU A 229 -1.04 -4.66 0.02
N THR A 230 -2.30 -4.85 0.36
CA THR A 230 -2.75 -5.57 1.55
C THR A 230 -3.17 -6.97 1.16
N LYS A 231 -2.57 -7.96 1.80
CA LYS A 231 -2.96 -9.37 1.73
C LYS A 231 -3.32 -9.84 3.13
N VAL A 232 -4.49 -10.42 3.27
CA VAL A 232 -4.95 -11.03 4.51
C VAL A 232 -5.38 -12.45 4.23
N VAL A 233 -4.90 -13.40 5.04
CA VAL A 233 -5.31 -14.80 4.95
C VAL A 233 -5.90 -15.24 6.28
N ALA A 234 -7.16 -15.67 6.25
CA ALA A 234 -7.87 -16.22 7.38
C ALA A 234 -7.41 -17.66 7.64
N ARG A 235 -6.94 -17.96 8.86
CA ARG A 235 -6.30 -19.24 9.17
C ARG A 235 -6.96 -19.99 10.32
N LYS A 236 -6.89 -21.32 10.20
CA LYS A 236 -7.09 -22.29 11.29
C LYS A 236 -5.89 -23.22 11.40
N GLN A 237 -5.66 -23.81 12.56
CA GLN A 237 -4.46 -24.58 12.88
C GLN A 237 -4.49 -25.96 12.22
N LYS A 238 -5.64 -26.64 12.27
CA LYS A 238 -5.81 -27.99 11.73
C LYS A 238 -7.04 -28.07 10.83
N ALA A 239 -7.04 -29.05 9.92
CA ALA A 239 -8.16 -29.27 9.01
C ALA A 239 -9.47 -29.60 9.75
N ASN A 240 -9.35 -30.34 10.86
CA ASN A 240 -10.46 -30.79 11.70
C ASN A 240 -10.86 -29.79 12.79
N ASP A 241 -10.13 -28.67 12.91
CA ASP A 241 -10.58 -27.59 13.79
C ASP A 241 -11.90 -27.03 13.23
N PRO A 242 -12.79 -26.51 14.09
CA PRO A 242 -14.04 -25.93 13.62
C PRO A 242 -13.76 -24.83 12.59
N ASP A 243 -14.74 -24.52 11.74
CA ASP A 243 -14.57 -23.56 10.63
C ASP A 243 -14.55 -22.10 11.09
N HIS A 244 -13.84 -21.83 12.18
CA HIS A 244 -13.62 -20.50 12.72
C HIS A 244 -12.19 -19.99 12.52
N VAL A 245 -12.06 -18.69 12.30
CA VAL A 245 -10.76 -18.06 12.20
C VAL A 245 -10.10 -18.02 13.57
N GLN A 246 -8.87 -18.54 13.63
CA GLN A 246 -8.04 -18.48 14.84
C GLN A 246 -7.03 -17.33 14.75
N TRP A 247 -6.54 -17.04 13.55
CA TRP A 247 -5.72 -15.86 13.29
C TRP A 247 -5.79 -15.42 11.83
N PHE A 248 -5.34 -14.20 11.58
CA PHE A 248 -5.06 -13.68 10.25
C PHE A 248 -3.56 -13.56 10.03
N ASP A 249 -3.08 -14.08 8.91
CA ASP A 249 -1.76 -13.71 8.38
C ASP A 249 -1.95 -12.42 7.57
N VAL A 250 -1.43 -11.30 8.07
CA VAL A 250 -1.50 -9.99 7.42
C VAL A 250 -0.14 -9.67 6.82
N GLU A 251 -0.10 -9.45 5.52
CA GLU A 251 1.07 -9.02 4.77
C GLU A 251 0.76 -7.68 4.10
N VAL A 252 1.61 -6.69 4.35
CA VAL A 252 1.51 -5.37 3.74
C VAL A 252 2.79 -5.14 2.95
N THR A 253 2.64 -4.82 1.67
CA THR A 253 3.74 -4.43 0.80
C THR A 253 3.49 -3.05 0.22
N VAL A 254 4.37 -2.11 0.50
CA VAL A 254 4.32 -0.75 -0.05
C VAL A 254 5.27 -0.66 -1.23
N TYR A 255 4.80 -0.17 -2.36
CA TYR A 255 5.56 0.02 -3.58
C TYR A 255 5.68 1.50 -3.92
N TRP A 256 6.82 1.90 -4.47
CA TRP A 256 7.06 3.25 -4.99
C TRP A 256 8.07 3.22 -6.13
N MET A 257 8.09 4.29 -6.92
CA MET A 257 9.03 4.44 -8.03
C MET A 257 10.28 5.20 -7.57
N GLU A 258 11.45 4.64 -7.89
CA GLU A 258 12.74 5.30 -7.76
C GLU A 258 13.40 5.40 -9.15
N GLY A 259 13.25 6.56 -9.80
CA GLY A 259 13.56 6.70 -11.22
C GLY A 259 12.61 5.84 -12.06
N LYS A 260 13.16 4.85 -12.79
CA LYS A 260 12.37 3.89 -13.60
C LYS A 260 12.23 2.50 -12.94
N LEU A 261 12.69 2.37 -11.70
CA LEU A 261 12.69 1.11 -10.99
C LEU A 261 11.65 1.16 -9.88
N GLU A 262 10.74 0.18 -9.88
CA GLU A 262 9.85 -0.02 -8.76
C GLU A 262 10.63 -0.62 -7.58
N LYS A 263 10.46 -0.01 -6.42
CA LYS A 263 10.96 -0.47 -5.12
C LYS A 263 9.79 -0.94 -4.28
N SER A 264 10.09 -1.76 -3.29
CA SER A 264 9.09 -2.27 -2.37
C SER A 264 9.65 -2.46 -0.96
N TYR A 265 8.80 -2.23 0.03
CA TYR A 265 9.02 -2.61 1.41
C TYR A 265 7.89 -3.53 1.85
N GLN A 266 8.23 -4.66 2.46
CA GLN A 266 7.27 -5.66 2.91
C GLN A 266 7.40 -5.89 4.41
N THR A 267 6.25 -6.02 5.07
CA THR A 267 6.13 -6.44 6.46
C THR A 267 5.01 -7.46 6.61
N LYS A 268 5.14 -8.36 7.58
CA LYS A 268 4.17 -9.42 7.89
C LYS A 268 3.90 -9.44 9.38
N THR A 269 2.66 -9.65 9.75
CA THR A 269 2.26 -9.82 11.13
C THR A 269 1.14 -10.84 11.26
N LYS A 270 1.07 -11.47 12.42
CA LYS A 270 -0.01 -12.38 12.80
C LYS A 270 -0.97 -11.63 13.70
N LEU A 271 -2.24 -11.54 13.31
CA LEU A 271 -3.29 -10.96 14.15
C LEU A 271 -4.17 -12.09 14.69
N THR A 272 -4.07 -12.38 15.98
CA THR A 272 -4.90 -13.40 16.63
C THR A 272 -6.34 -12.91 16.76
N VAL A 273 -7.29 -13.81 16.54
CA VAL A 273 -8.70 -13.59 16.88
C VAL A 273 -8.94 -14.23 18.25
N TYR A 274 -9.51 -13.49 19.20
CA TYR A 274 -9.83 -14.06 20.52
C TYR A 274 -10.75 -15.29 20.33
N GLY A 275 -10.45 -16.39 21.03
CA GLY A 275 -11.14 -17.68 20.86
C GLY A 275 -10.34 -18.73 20.07
N GLY A 276 -9.23 -18.36 19.40
CA GLY A 276 -8.28 -19.31 18.84
C GLY A 276 -7.28 -19.79 19.88
N SER A 277 -7.63 -20.84 20.64
CA SER A 277 -6.72 -21.57 21.54
C SER A 277 -6.22 -22.86 20.92
#